data_AF-A0A929DF85-F1
#
_entry.id   AF-A0A929DF85-F1
#
_cell.length_a   1.000
_cell.length_b   1.000
_cell.length_c   1.000
_cell.angle_alpha   90.00
_cell.angle_beta   90.00
_cell.angle_gamma   90.00
#
_symmetry.space_group_name_H-M   'P 1'
#
loop_
_entity.id
_entity.type
_entity.pdbx_description
1 polymer ?
#
loop_
_entity_poly.entity_id
_entity_poly.type
_entity_poly.pdbx_seq_one_letter_code
_entity_poly.pdbx_strand_id
1 'polypeptide(L)'
;MIVTLPRGQRVNVLSLDCRVLAVAVFDPCGDWAAYIGAVPGHEHDAEWMEVMKTGTKLPREVAVVLYADTLKAMNEGREWPYEWRG
;
A
#
# COMPACT_ATOMS: atom_id res chain seq x y z
N MET A 1 7.07 4.75 22.47
CA MET A 1 7.08 3.30 22.74
C MET A 1 8.50 2.85 22.92
N ILE A 2 8.93 2.87 24.17
CA ILE A 2 10.21 2.29 24.53
C ILE A 2 10.09 0.77 24.65
N VAL A 3 10.67 -0.02 23.74
CA VAL A 3 10.60 -1.49 23.81
C VAL A 3 11.83 -2.04 24.51
N THR A 4 11.66 -2.71 25.65
CA THR A 4 12.79 -3.37 26.30
C THR A 4 12.84 -4.84 25.89
N LEU A 5 13.93 -5.27 25.27
CA LEU A 5 14.12 -6.65 24.81
C LEU A 5 14.48 -7.58 25.99
N PRO A 6 14.28 -8.91 25.87
CA PRO A 6 14.52 -9.88 26.95
C PRO A 6 15.94 -9.84 27.55
N ARG A 7 16.91 -9.26 26.86
CA ARG A 7 18.29 -9.06 27.31
C ARG A 7 18.54 -7.73 28.04
N GLY A 8 17.49 -6.99 28.40
CA GLY A 8 17.56 -5.73 29.17
C GLY A 8 17.85 -4.47 28.36
N GLN A 9 17.92 -4.56 27.02
CA GLN A 9 18.14 -3.44 26.12
C GLN A 9 16.84 -2.64 25.92
N ARG A 10 16.90 -1.30 25.80
CA ARG A 10 15.72 -0.41 25.56
C ARG A 10 15.74 0.18 24.14
N VAL A 11 14.59 0.15 23.46
CA VAL A 11 14.26 0.76 22.14
C VAL A 11 13.30 1.94 22.40
N ASN A 12 13.07 2.95 21.54
CA ASN A 12 11.97 3.97 21.60
C ASN A 12 11.25 4.14 20.24
N VAL A 13 9.93 4.32 20.22
CA VAL A 13 9.03 4.26 19.05
C VAL A 13 7.82 5.18 19.25
N LEU A 14 7.73 6.38 18.68
CA LEU A 14 6.47 7.15 18.75
C LEU A 14 5.79 7.19 17.36
N SER A 15 4.49 6.86 17.32
CA SER A 15 3.59 7.15 16.20
C SER A 15 2.51 8.09 16.72
N LEU A 16 2.35 9.24 16.08
CA LEU A 16 1.52 10.36 16.56
C LEU A 16 0.18 10.49 15.82
N ASP A 17 0.06 9.87 14.64
CA ASP A 17 -1.15 9.59 13.85
C ASP A 17 -0.72 8.51 12.82
N CYS A 18 -1.61 7.63 12.40
CA CYS A 18 -1.32 6.69 11.30
C CYS A 18 -2.55 6.39 10.46
N ARG A 19 -2.35 6.29 9.15
CA ARG A 19 -3.39 5.95 8.18
C ARG A 19 -3.12 4.59 7.57
N VAL A 20 -4.18 3.92 7.14
CA VAL A 20 -4.05 2.68 6.35
C VAL A 20 -4.16 3.04 4.88
N LEU A 21 -3.12 2.70 4.14
CA LEU A 21 -3.11 2.81 2.69
C LEU A 21 -3.27 1.42 2.08
N ALA A 22 -4.16 1.32 1.10
CA ALA A 22 -4.22 0.21 0.17
C ALA A 22 -3.69 0.72 -1.18
N VAL A 23 -2.78 -0.04 -1.79
CA VAL A 23 -2.10 0.31 -3.04
C VAL A 23 -2.26 -0.83 -4.03
N ALA A 24 -2.80 -0.56 -5.21
CA ALA A 24 -2.84 -1.50 -6.32
C ALA A 24 -1.70 -1.21 -7.31
N VAL A 25 -1.02 -2.28 -7.75
CA VAL A 25 0.14 -2.25 -8.64
C VAL A 25 -0.16 -3.12 -9.83
N PHE A 26 0.00 -2.56 -11.02
CA PHE A 26 -0.30 -3.23 -12.27
C PHE A 26 0.98 -3.39 -13.08
N ASP A 27 1.19 -4.59 -13.61
CA ASP A 27 2.29 -4.93 -14.49
C ASP A 27 1.88 -4.66 -15.95
N PRO A 28 2.78 -4.17 -16.81
CA PRO A 28 2.55 -4.06 -18.25
C PRO A 28 2.09 -5.35 -18.94
N CYS A 29 2.39 -6.52 -18.36
CA CYS A 29 1.97 -7.84 -18.83
C CYS A 29 0.51 -8.17 -18.48
N GLY A 30 -0.21 -7.27 -17.81
CA GLY A 30 -1.63 -7.40 -17.47
C GLY A 30 -1.91 -8.10 -16.14
N ASP A 31 -0.88 -8.43 -15.35
CA ASP A 31 -1.05 -8.92 -13.99
C ASP A 31 -1.11 -7.76 -12.98
N TRP A 32 -1.70 -7.98 -11.82
CA TRP A 32 -1.77 -6.95 -10.79
C TRP A 32 -1.90 -7.52 -9.38
N ALA A 33 -1.47 -6.74 -8.40
CA ALA A 33 -1.54 -7.07 -6.99
C ALA A 33 -1.90 -5.83 -6.17
N ALA A 34 -2.57 -6.05 -5.03
CA ALA A 34 -2.80 -4.99 -4.05
C ALA A 34 -2.09 -5.29 -2.74
N TYR A 35 -1.64 -4.22 -2.06
CA TYR A 35 -0.93 -4.27 -0.78
C TYR A 35 -1.61 -3.32 0.19
N ILE A 36 -1.64 -3.68 1.47
CA ILE A 36 -2.18 -2.84 2.54
C ILE A 36 -1.14 -2.65 3.64
N GLY A 37 -1.00 -1.41 4.12
CA GLY A 37 -0.01 -1.06 5.12
C GLY A 37 -0.42 0.16 5.94
N ALA A 38 0.02 0.19 7.20
CA ALA A 38 -0.09 1.37 8.02
C ALA A 38 1.08 2.32 7.72
N VAL A 39 0.77 3.60 7.52
CA VAL A 39 1.73 4.66 7.20
C VAL A 39 1.50 5.87 8.10
N PRO A 40 2.48 6.77 8.25
CA PRO A 40 2.29 8.01 9.00
C PRO A 40 1.13 8.88 8.48
N GLY A 41 0.82 8.81 7.18
CA GLY A 41 -0.28 9.53 6.56
C GLY A 41 0.04 11.00 6.29
N HIS A 42 1.33 11.34 6.21
CA HIS A 42 1.80 12.71 6.00
C HIS A 42 1.91 13.05 4.50
N GLU A 43 2.33 12.10 3.68
CA GLU A 43 2.50 12.27 2.23
C GLU A 43 2.26 10.94 1.50
N HIS A 44 1.01 10.69 1.13
CA HIS A 44 0.61 9.40 0.53
C HIS A 44 1.36 9.08 -0.77
N ASP A 45 1.76 10.09 -1.55
CA ASP A 45 2.54 9.94 -2.80
C ASP A 45 3.97 9.47 -2.56
N ALA A 46 4.51 9.65 -1.35
CA ALA A 46 5.79 9.07 -0.94
C ALA A 46 5.60 7.73 -0.21
N GLU A 47 4.49 7.56 0.50
CA GLU A 47 4.22 6.42 1.40
C GLU A 47 3.74 5.15 0.67
N TRP A 48 3.13 5.25 -0.53
CA TRP A 48 2.66 4.07 -1.26
C TRP A 48 3.79 3.08 -1.60
N MET A 49 5.00 3.59 -1.85
CA MET A 49 6.18 2.75 -2.11
C MET A 49 6.57 1.92 -0.89
N GLU A 50 6.37 2.45 0.32
CA GLU A 50 6.62 1.72 1.57
C GLU A 50 5.61 0.58 1.71
N VAL A 51 4.32 0.86 1.49
CA VAL A 51 3.25 -0.15 1.52
C VAL A 51 3.49 -1.27 0.52
N MET A 52 4.02 -0.99 -0.66
CA MET A 52 4.39 -2.04 -1.60
C MET A 52 5.53 -2.92 -1.11
N LYS A 53 6.51 -2.34 -0.41
CA LYS A 53 7.72 -3.04 0.03
C LYS A 53 7.50 -3.86 1.29
N THR A 54 6.75 -3.31 2.25
CA THR A 54 6.62 -3.86 3.61
C THR A 54 5.17 -4.20 3.98
N GLY A 55 4.21 -3.74 3.20
CA GLY A 55 2.79 -4.01 3.42
C GLY A 55 2.41 -5.46 3.12
N THR A 56 1.20 -5.81 3.57
CA THR A 56 0.66 -7.15 3.38
C THR A 56 -0.03 -7.24 2.03
N LYS A 57 0.35 -8.23 1.22
CA LYS A 57 -0.35 -8.53 -0.04
C LYS A 57 -1.78 -8.97 0.26
N LEU A 58 -2.75 -8.29 -0.36
CA LEU A 58 -4.16 -8.61 -0.21
C LEU A 58 -4.55 -9.86 -1.01
N PRO A 59 -5.46 -10.71 -0.48
CA PRO A 59 -6.10 -11.75 -1.26
C PRO A 59 -6.82 -11.15 -2.47
N ARG A 60 -6.78 -11.87 -3.60
CA ARG A 60 -7.34 -11.39 -4.87
C ARG A 60 -8.80 -10.98 -4.77
N GLU A 61 -9.61 -11.76 -4.07
CA GLU A 61 -11.04 -11.50 -3.88
C GLU A 61 -11.30 -10.16 -3.18
N VAL A 62 -10.50 -9.84 -2.16
CA VAL A 62 -10.59 -8.57 -1.43
C VAL A 62 -10.12 -7.42 -2.31
N ALA A 63 -9.00 -7.60 -3.01
CA ALA A 63 -8.46 -6.59 -3.91
C ALA A 63 -9.45 -6.23 -5.02
N VAL A 64 -10.11 -7.22 -5.61
CA VAL A 64 -11.12 -7.02 -6.68
C VAL A 64 -12.29 -6.18 -6.18
N VAL A 65 -12.75 -6.40 -4.95
CA VAL A 65 -13.83 -5.59 -4.35
C VAL A 65 -13.37 -4.15 -4.11
N LEU A 66 -12.16 -3.96 -3.58
CA LEU A 66 -11.62 -2.63 -3.27
C LEU A 66 -11.35 -1.78 -4.52
N TYR A 67 -10.92 -2.41 -5.62
CA TYR A 67 -10.53 -1.74 -6.86
C TYR A 67 -11.46 -2.05 -8.04
N ALA A 68 -12.73 -2.41 -7.76
CA ALA A 68 -13.68 -2.84 -8.79
C ALA A 68 -13.84 -1.81 -9.92
N ASP A 69 -13.96 -0.53 -9.58
CA ASP A 69 -14.12 0.56 -10.55
C ASP A 69 -12.84 0.76 -11.38
N THR A 70 -11.66 0.66 -10.76
CA THR A 70 -10.37 0.73 -11.46
C THR A 70 -10.22 -0.40 -12.46
N LEU A 71 -10.55 -1.63 -12.05
CA LEU A 71 -10.50 -2.81 -12.92
C LEU A 71 -11.50 -2.71 -14.07
N LYS A 72 -12.70 -2.17 -13.80
CA LYS A 72 -13.71 -1.92 -14.84
C LYS A 72 -13.19 -0.92 -15.88
N ALA A 73 -12.63 0.20 -15.45
CA ALA A 73 -12.07 1.21 -16.35
C ALA A 73 -10.93 0.63 -17.23
N MET A 74 -10.09 -0.24 -16.67
CA MET A 74 -9.02 -0.92 -17.43
C MET A 74 -9.57 -1.89 -18.49
N ASN A 75 -10.58 -2.70 -18.14
CA ASN A 75 -11.19 -3.63 -19.09
C ASN A 75 -11.88 -2.91 -20.27
N GLU A 76 -12.30 -1.67 -20.06
CA GLU A 76 -12.90 -0.82 -21.09
C GLU A 76 -11.85 -0.05 -21.92
N GLY A 77 -10.55 -0.28 -21.68
CA GLY A 77 -9.46 0.36 -22.43
C GLY A 77 -9.28 1.84 -22.14
N ARG A 78 -9.77 2.33 -20.99
CA ARG A 78 -9.58 3.73 -20.58
C ARG A 78 -8.17 3.95 -20.05
N GLU A 79 -7.53 5.05 -20.45
CA GLU A 79 -6.22 5.46 -19.95
C GLU A 79 -6.25 5.75 -18.44
N TRP A 80 -5.14 5.44 -17.79
CA TRP A 80 -4.95 5.69 -16.37
C TRP A 80 -4.89 7.19 -16.06
N PRO A 81 -5.61 7.70 -15.05
CA PRO A 81 -5.61 9.13 -14.73
C PRO A 81 -4.33 9.60 -14.03
N TYR A 82 -3.39 8.70 -13.71
CA TYR A 82 -2.13 9.02 -13.06
C TYR A 82 -0.97 8.45 -13.87
N GLU A 83 -0.16 9.35 -14.43
CA GLU A 83 1.07 9.01 -15.14
C GLU A 83 2.01 8.23 -14.21
N TRP A 84 2.35 7.00 -14.60
CA TRP A 84 3.44 6.25 -14.00
C TRP A 84 4.75 6.98 -14.31
N ARG A 85 5.27 7.76 -13.37
CA ARG A 85 6.64 8.32 -13.43
C ARG A 85 7.55 7.46 -12.59
N GLY A 86 7.95 6.32 -13.16
CA GLY A 86 9.08 5.53 -12.67
C GLY A 86 10.41 6.26 -12.84
#